data_AF-A0A2T0ANC6-F1
#
_entry.id   AF-A0A2T0ANC6-F1
#
_cell.length_a   1.000
_cell.length_b   1.000
_cell.length_c   1.000
_cell.angle_alpha   90.00
_cell.angle_beta   90.00
_cell.angle_gamma   90.00
#
_symmetry.space_group_name_H-M   'P 1'
#
loop_
_entity.id
_entity.type
_entity.pdbx_description
1 polymer ?
#
loop_
_entity_poly.entity_id
_entity_poly.type
_entity_poly.pdbx_seq_one_letter_code
_entity_poly.pdbx_strand_id
1 'polypeptide(L)'
;MLYKIKRDYIFCVDEMHHFLSPKISKLLPLNTDIRLGLTATLYNEFEEDILNRVKNYFGDIIYTFSLNDAIENNCLTRYYYYPIFVELTNEEMDEYIELTSKIAKQALIDEKSETLKVLLNQRRRIIFNAKNKIRVFSTMKSEIKKYKRTLIYCGDKIDDDGKFINKVNRIVYDMGITTHTYTSELSNKEREVVLDKFKKGEINVLTAIRCLDEGVNIPSLDCAFILSSNTDSKQFIQRRGRILRKAPNKEYAYIYDFIVIPSLDIETINNLDYETKRVQRKIILKELKRVYEFASLCENNVSVLLEVSKIIDLYK
;
A
#
# COMPACT_ATOMS: atom_id res chain seq x y z
N MET A 1 34.03 4.58 -8.49
CA MET A 1 34.13 4.21 -9.92
C MET A 1 33.66 5.35 -10.82
N LEU A 2 32.59 6.07 -10.47
CA LEU A 2 32.05 7.21 -11.25
C LEU A 2 32.99 8.42 -11.36
N TYR A 3 33.81 8.70 -10.35
CA TYR A 3 34.81 9.79 -10.35
C TYR A 3 35.95 9.64 -11.38
N LYS A 4 36.05 8.49 -12.08
CA LYS A 4 37.07 8.25 -13.11
C LYS A 4 36.62 8.66 -14.52
N ILE A 5 35.37 9.10 -14.68
CA ILE A 5 34.84 9.54 -15.98
C ILE A 5 35.40 10.95 -16.26
N LYS A 6 36.27 11.05 -17.28
CA LYS A 6 36.98 12.27 -17.70
C LYS A 6 36.32 13.03 -18.86
N ARG A 7 35.09 12.67 -19.21
CA ARG A 7 34.33 13.24 -20.34
C ARG A 7 33.06 13.86 -19.77
N ASP A 8 32.43 14.78 -20.49
CA ASP A 8 31.13 15.32 -20.07
C ASP A 8 30.06 14.22 -20.10
N TYR A 9 29.22 14.20 -19.08
CA TYR A 9 28.10 13.27 -18.98
C TYR A 9 26.97 13.87 -18.15
N ILE A 10 25.76 13.39 -18.42
CA ILE A 10 24.58 13.67 -17.61
C ILE A 10 24.43 12.53 -16.59
N PHE A 11 24.25 12.87 -15.33
CA PHE A 11 23.99 11.90 -14.28
C PHE A 11 22.50 11.76 -14.01
N CYS A 12 21.90 10.70 -14.55
CA CYS A 12 20.50 10.35 -14.32
C CYS A 12 20.37 9.26 -13.25
N VAL A 13 19.49 9.46 -12.28
CA VAL A 13 19.17 8.46 -11.25
C VAL A 13 17.67 8.21 -11.23
N ASP A 14 17.29 6.96 -11.53
CA ASP A 14 15.93 6.48 -11.33
C ASP A 14 15.74 6.03 -9.88
N GLU A 15 14.52 6.19 -9.37
CA GLU A 15 14.16 6.04 -7.96
C GLU A 15 15.20 6.67 -7.02
N MET A 16 15.51 7.95 -7.29
CA MET A 16 16.57 8.70 -6.61
C MET A 16 16.45 8.69 -5.08
N HIS A 17 15.25 8.40 -4.56
CA HIS A 17 14.99 8.38 -3.14
C HIS A 17 15.75 7.29 -2.37
N HIS A 18 16.17 6.19 -3.03
CA HIS A 18 17.01 5.16 -2.42
C HIS A 18 18.47 5.61 -2.24
N PHE A 19 18.93 6.58 -3.03
CA PHE A 19 20.33 6.99 -3.11
C PHE A 19 20.73 8.04 -2.07
N LEU A 20 19.80 8.43 -1.20
CA LEU A 20 19.96 9.57 -0.29
C LEU A 20 20.16 9.16 1.18
N SER A 21 20.42 7.86 1.41
CA SER A 21 20.95 7.41 2.69
C SER A 21 22.30 8.09 2.98
N PRO A 22 22.65 8.40 4.25
CA PRO A 22 23.89 9.10 4.60
C PRO A 22 25.18 8.44 4.07
N LYS A 23 25.13 7.13 3.81
CA LYS A 23 26.26 6.37 3.26
C LYS A 23 26.36 6.49 1.74
N ILE A 24 25.24 6.46 1.02
CA ILE A 24 25.22 6.47 -0.45
C ILE A 24 25.43 7.90 -0.98
N SER A 25 24.91 8.92 -0.29
CA SER A 25 25.05 10.32 -0.73
C SER A 25 26.51 10.76 -0.91
N LYS A 26 27.43 10.22 -0.09
CA LYS A 26 28.87 10.49 -0.18
C LYS A 26 29.55 9.89 -1.40
N LEU A 27 28.92 8.92 -2.06
CA LEU A 27 29.46 8.20 -3.21
C LEU A 27 28.97 8.79 -4.54
N LEU A 28 28.07 9.78 -4.49
CA LEU A 28 27.47 10.38 -5.67
C LEU A 28 28.48 11.27 -6.42
N PRO A 29 28.46 11.27 -7.76
CA PRO A 29 29.44 11.99 -8.56
C PRO A 29 29.28 13.51 -8.48
N LEU A 30 30.35 14.19 -8.08
CA LEU A 30 30.39 15.67 -8.06
C LEU A 30 30.93 16.28 -9.35
N ASN A 31 31.59 15.48 -10.19
CA ASN A 31 32.28 15.89 -11.43
C ASN A 31 31.34 15.97 -12.64
N THR A 32 30.09 16.37 -12.45
CA THR A 32 29.08 16.55 -13.51
C THR A 32 28.23 17.77 -13.20
N ASP A 33 28.01 18.59 -14.23
CA ASP A 33 27.24 19.83 -14.17
C ASP A 33 25.73 19.59 -14.34
N ILE A 34 25.32 18.44 -14.90
CA ILE A 34 23.92 18.11 -15.16
C ILE A 34 23.53 16.84 -14.42
N ARG A 35 22.56 16.97 -13.50
CA ARG A 35 22.03 15.89 -12.69
C ARG A 35 20.52 15.84 -12.84
N LEU A 36 19.98 14.67 -13.09
CA LEU A 36 18.54 14.43 -13.20
C LEU A 36 18.15 13.32 -12.22
N GLY A 37 17.29 13.66 -11.27
CA GLY A 37 16.69 12.70 -10.35
C GLY A 37 15.24 12.43 -10.72
N LEU A 38 14.87 11.16 -10.87
CA LEU A 38 13.51 10.73 -11.12
C LEU A 38 12.97 10.00 -9.88
N THR A 39 11.75 10.34 -9.46
CA THR A 39 11.03 9.54 -8.46
C THR A 39 9.53 9.73 -8.56
N ALA A 40 8.78 8.65 -8.31
CA ALA A 40 7.32 8.67 -8.20
C ALA A 40 6.83 9.13 -6.82
N THR A 41 7.72 9.32 -5.84
CA THR A 41 7.33 9.55 -4.44
C THR A 41 8.12 10.71 -3.84
N LEU A 42 7.48 11.88 -3.77
CA LEU A 42 8.01 13.00 -3.01
C LEU A 42 7.74 12.75 -1.53
N TYR A 43 8.76 12.98 -0.71
CA TYR A 43 8.79 12.67 0.72
C TYR A 43 7.65 13.36 1.48
N ASN A 44 7.14 12.70 2.52
CA ASN A 44 6.20 13.35 3.45
C ASN A 44 6.94 14.47 4.20
N GLU A 45 6.20 15.47 4.68
CA GLU A 45 6.68 16.61 5.51
C GLU A 45 7.54 16.19 6.72
N PHE A 46 7.52 14.90 7.11
CA PHE A 46 8.29 14.33 8.21
C PHE A 46 9.73 13.90 7.84
N GLU A 47 10.17 14.11 6.60
CA GLU A 47 11.51 13.75 6.10
C GLU A 47 12.25 14.96 5.50
N GLU A 48 12.12 16.15 6.13
CA GLU A 48 12.81 17.38 5.72
C GLU A 48 14.31 17.18 5.47
N ASP A 49 14.98 16.41 6.33
CA ASP A 49 16.41 16.08 6.16
C ASP A 49 16.72 15.41 4.82
N ILE A 50 15.82 14.56 4.33
CA ILE A 50 16.02 13.87 3.05
C ILE A 50 15.70 14.82 1.91
N LEU A 51 14.59 15.58 2.00
CA LEU A 51 14.25 16.59 1.00
C LEU A 51 15.38 17.61 0.84
N ASN A 52 15.99 18.05 1.93
CA ASN A 52 17.13 18.95 1.92
C ASN A 52 18.34 18.31 1.22
N ARG A 53 18.61 17.02 1.43
CA ARG A 53 19.67 16.30 0.71
C ARG A 53 19.38 16.14 -0.79
N VAL A 54 18.13 15.89 -1.16
CA VAL A 54 17.69 15.88 -2.58
C VAL A 54 18.02 17.23 -3.19
N LYS A 55 17.51 18.31 -2.58
CA LYS A 55 17.67 19.68 -3.08
C LYS A 55 19.15 20.08 -3.18
N ASN A 56 19.94 19.75 -2.17
CA ASN A 56 21.37 20.07 -2.16
C ASN A 56 22.15 19.35 -3.27
N TYR A 57 21.72 18.16 -3.71
CA TYR A 57 22.45 17.37 -4.69
C TYR A 57 21.89 17.49 -6.12
N PHE A 58 20.58 17.41 -6.29
CA PHE A 58 19.86 17.47 -7.58
C PHE A 58 19.25 18.83 -7.91
N GLY A 59 19.13 19.73 -6.93
CA GLY A 59 18.44 21.02 -7.09
C GLY A 59 16.94 20.95 -6.81
N ASP A 60 16.22 22.01 -7.18
CA ASP A 60 14.78 22.11 -6.98
C ASP A 60 13.99 21.17 -7.90
N ILE A 61 12.74 20.91 -7.51
CA ILE A 61 11.81 20.13 -8.32
C ILE A 61 11.40 20.98 -9.53
N ILE A 62 11.87 20.60 -10.71
CA ILE A 62 11.60 21.33 -11.96
C ILE A 62 10.28 20.93 -12.63
N TYR A 63 9.76 19.74 -12.33
CA TYR A 63 8.53 19.21 -12.90
C TYR A 63 7.91 18.16 -11.98
N THR A 64 6.59 18.20 -11.85
CA THR A 64 5.80 17.19 -11.13
C THR A 64 4.74 16.68 -12.08
N PHE A 65 4.62 15.36 -12.21
CA PHE A 65 3.56 14.71 -12.96
C PHE A 65 2.75 13.84 -12.00
N SER A 66 1.56 14.29 -11.66
CA SER A 66 0.69 13.63 -10.71
C SER A 66 -0.02 12.43 -11.34
N LEU A 67 -0.64 11.61 -10.49
CA LEU A 67 -1.48 10.52 -10.98
C LEU A 67 -2.73 11.03 -11.69
N ASN A 68 -3.24 12.21 -11.31
CA ASN A 68 -4.33 12.87 -12.02
C ASN A 68 -3.90 13.22 -13.45
N ASP A 69 -2.74 13.86 -13.59
CA ASP A 69 -2.20 14.23 -14.91
C ASP A 69 -2.02 12.97 -15.78
N ALA A 70 -1.52 11.88 -15.20
CA ALA A 70 -1.35 10.62 -15.91
C ALA A 70 -2.67 9.99 -16.39
N ILE A 71 -3.76 10.15 -15.63
CA ILE A 71 -5.10 9.68 -16.02
C ILE A 71 -5.69 10.59 -17.10
N GLU A 72 -5.64 11.91 -16.91
CA GLU A 72 -6.18 12.90 -17.85
C GLU A 72 -5.46 12.86 -19.20
N ASN A 73 -4.14 12.66 -19.19
CA ASN A 73 -3.33 12.48 -20.40
C ASN A 73 -3.37 11.03 -20.93
N ASN A 74 -4.33 10.22 -20.49
CA ASN A 74 -4.59 8.87 -20.99
C ASN A 74 -3.40 7.89 -20.89
N CYS A 75 -2.42 8.19 -20.03
CA CYS A 75 -1.25 7.35 -19.75
C CYS A 75 -1.59 6.22 -18.78
N LEU A 76 -2.58 6.43 -17.91
CA LEU A 76 -3.14 5.44 -16.99
C LEU A 76 -4.62 5.17 -17.28
N THR A 77 -5.07 3.98 -16.93
CA THR A 77 -6.48 3.60 -16.97
C THR A 77 -7.21 4.25 -15.81
N ARG A 78 -8.38 4.82 -16.09
CA ARG A 78 -9.37 5.27 -15.09
C ARG A 78 -9.81 4.11 -14.20
N TYR A 79 -10.33 4.38 -13.01
CA TYR A 79 -10.63 3.30 -12.08
C TYR A 79 -11.83 3.56 -11.17
N TYR A 80 -12.43 2.45 -10.74
CA TYR A 80 -13.40 2.40 -9.67
C TYR A 80 -12.73 1.95 -8.38
N TYR A 81 -13.15 2.53 -7.27
CA TYR A 81 -12.58 2.27 -5.96
C TYR A 81 -13.67 1.94 -4.95
N TYR A 82 -13.46 0.87 -4.17
CA TYR A 82 -14.42 0.34 -3.21
C TYR A 82 -13.71 0.12 -1.87
N PRO A 83 -13.84 1.03 -0.90
CA PRO A 83 -13.36 0.76 0.46
C PRO A 83 -14.25 -0.30 1.10
N ILE A 84 -13.64 -1.36 1.63
CA ILE A 84 -14.31 -2.46 2.32
C ILE A 84 -13.95 -2.35 3.80
N PHE A 85 -14.89 -1.89 4.61
CA PHE A 85 -14.64 -1.69 6.04
C PHE A 85 -14.61 -3.02 6.81
N VAL A 86 -13.61 -3.18 7.66
CA VAL A 86 -13.36 -4.39 8.45
C VAL A 86 -13.16 -3.99 9.90
N GLU A 87 -14.03 -4.49 10.77
CA GLU A 87 -13.92 -4.25 12.21
C GLU A 87 -12.78 -5.05 12.83
N LEU A 88 -12.06 -4.46 13.78
CA LEU A 88 -11.17 -5.17 14.69
C LEU A 88 -11.99 -6.08 15.62
N THR A 89 -11.37 -7.13 16.13
CA THR A 89 -11.95 -7.84 17.29
C THR A 89 -11.68 -7.05 18.57
N ASN A 90 -12.43 -7.36 19.63
CA ASN A 90 -12.21 -6.74 20.94
C ASN A 90 -10.78 -6.99 21.43
N GLU A 91 -10.26 -8.21 21.26
CA GLU A 91 -8.90 -8.54 21.66
C GLU A 91 -7.84 -7.76 20.87
N GLU A 92 -8.04 -7.59 19.56
CA GLU A 92 -7.15 -6.78 18.71
C GLU A 92 -7.19 -5.29 19.09
N MET A 93 -8.36 -4.78 19.50
CA MET A 93 -8.52 -3.40 19.96
C MET A 93 -7.84 -3.17 21.32
N ASP A 94 -8.01 -4.10 22.27
CA ASP A 94 -7.37 -4.03 23.59
C ASP A 94 -5.84 -4.04 23.45
N GLU A 95 -5.29 -4.94 22.63
CA GLU A 95 -3.85 -4.99 22.32
C GLU A 95 -3.37 -3.66 21.70
N TYR A 96 -4.17 -3.05 20.83
CA TYR A 96 -3.84 -1.77 20.21
C TYR A 96 -3.76 -0.62 21.24
N ILE A 97 -4.70 -0.58 22.19
CA ILE A 97 -4.74 0.42 23.27
C ILE A 97 -3.54 0.24 24.19
N GLU A 98 -3.22 -1.00 24.57
CA GLU A 98 -2.08 -1.32 25.42
C GLU A 98 -0.76 -0.88 24.77
N LEU A 99 -0.55 -1.24 23.50
CA LEU A 99 0.63 -0.82 22.74
C LEU A 99 0.69 0.70 22.59
N THR A 100 -0.43 1.38 22.37
CA THR A 100 -0.48 2.85 22.29
C THR A 100 -0.01 3.49 23.58
N SER A 101 -0.42 2.95 24.73
CA SER A 101 0.02 3.41 26.05
C SER A 101 1.52 3.18 26.27
N LYS A 102 2.05 2.00 25.87
CA LYS A 102 3.49 1.69 25.94
C LYS A 102 4.32 2.61 25.05
N ILE A 103 3.84 2.88 23.82
CA ILE A 103 4.48 3.80 22.87
C ILE A 103 4.56 5.21 23.45
N ALA A 104 3.46 5.71 24.04
CA ALA A 104 3.44 7.05 24.62
C ALA A 104 4.46 7.19 25.77
N LYS A 105 4.52 6.20 26.67
CA LYS A 105 5.50 6.18 27.77
C LYS A 105 6.94 6.12 27.25
N GLN A 106 7.20 5.26 26.26
CA GLN A 106 8.55 5.09 25.70
C GLN A 106 9.02 6.34 24.93
N ALA A 107 8.13 7.00 24.19
CA ALA A 107 8.46 8.21 23.44
C ALA A 107 8.88 9.37 24.35
N LEU A 108 8.34 9.45 25.58
CA LEU A 108 8.76 10.45 26.57
C LEU A 108 10.18 10.21 27.10
N ILE A 109 10.66 8.96 27.06
CA ILE A 109 11.98 8.57 27.55
C ILE A 109 13.02 8.75 26.43
N ASP A 110 12.75 8.18 25.25
CA ASP A 110 13.66 8.22 24.10
C ASP A 110 12.90 8.01 22.77
N GLU A 111 12.72 9.12 22.05
CA GLU A 111 12.07 9.18 20.73
C GLU A 111 12.81 8.40 19.63
N LYS A 112 14.09 8.05 19.83
CA LYS A 112 14.90 7.32 18.84
C LYS A 112 15.25 5.90 19.27
N SER A 113 14.67 5.41 20.37
CA SER A 113 14.91 4.07 20.88
C SER A 113 14.48 2.98 19.90
N GLU A 114 15.26 1.90 19.80
CA GLU A 114 14.91 0.73 18.98
C GLU A 114 13.62 0.06 19.52
N THR A 115 13.43 0.09 20.84
CA THR A 115 12.20 -0.36 21.51
C THR A 115 10.96 0.36 20.99
N LEU A 116 11.01 1.68 20.80
CA LEU A 116 9.88 2.45 20.26
C LEU A 116 9.52 1.98 18.84
N LYS A 117 10.52 1.73 18.00
CA LYS A 117 10.30 1.20 16.64
C LYS A 117 9.64 -0.17 16.66
N VAL A 118 10.07 -1.06 17.56
CA VAL A 118 9.47 -2.39 17.75
C VAL A 118 8.00 -2.26 18.13
N LEU A 119 7.67 -1.43 19.13
CA LEU A 119 6.29 -1.21 19.57
C LEU A 119 5.41 -0.61 18.46
N LEU A 120 5.91 0.39 17.72
CA LEU A 120 5.23 0.97 16.57
C LEU A 120 4.94 -0.07 15.48
N ASN A 121 5.91 -0.96 15.22
CA ASN A 121 5.76 -2.06 14.28
C ASN A 121 4.71 -3.08 14.76
N GLN A 122 4.74 -3.49 16.03
CA GLN A 122 3.73 -4.38 16.62
C GLN A 122 2.33 -3.80 16.47
N ARG A 123 2.13 -2.53 16.86
CA ARG A 123 0.83 -1.86 16.73
C ARG A 123 0.35 -1.77 15.29
N ARG A 124 1.26 -1.50 14.34
CA ARG A 124 0.93 -1.51 12.90
C ARG A 124 0.49 -2.90 12.43
N ARG A 125 1.10 -3.97 12.96
CA ARG A 125 0.78 -5.36 12.57
C ARG A 125 -0.64 -5.79 12.95
N ILE A 126 -1.23 -5.21 14.00
CA ILE A 126 -2.64 -5.45 14.38
C ILE A 126 -3.55 -5.06 13.21
N ILE A 127 -3.49 -3.79 12.79
CA ILE A 127 -4.26 -3.27 11.64
C ILE A 127 -3.93 -4.05 10.36
N PHE A 128 -2.64 -4.30 10.12
CA PHE A 128 -2.19 -4.99 8.90
C PHE A 128 -2.78 -6.41 8.79
N ASN A 129 -2.87 -7.14 9.91
CA ASN A 129 -3.26 -8.55 9.94
C ASN A 129 -4.60 -8.83 10.65
N ALA A 130 -5.47 -7.81 10.74
CA ALA A 130 -6.78 -7.92 11.39
C ALA A 130 -7.52 -9.19 10.95
N LYS A 131 -7.96 -9.99 11.91
CA LYS A 131 -8.51 -11.34 11.70
C LYS A 131 -9.74 -11.34 10.80
N ASN A 132 -10.61 -10.36 10.98
CA ASN A 132 -11.87 -10.24 10.26
C ASN A 132 -11.70 -10.01 8.75
N LYS A 133 -10.50 -9.66 8.26
CA LYS A 133 -10.22 -9.51 6.83
C LYS A 133 -10.51 -10.77 6.03
N ILE A 134 -10.12 -11.92 6.57
CA ILE A 134 -10.38 -13.22 5.92
C ILE A 134 -11.88 -13.51 5.86
N ARG A 135 -12.60 -13.22 6.94
CA ARG A 135 -14.05 -13.40 7.03
C ARG A 135 -14.79 -12.51 6.03
N VAL A 136 -14.41 -11.23 5.93
CA VAL A 136 -15.03 -10.32 4.95
C VAL A 136 -14.62 -10.70 3.54
N PHE A 137 -13.37 -11.09 3.30
CA PHE A 137 -12.91 -11.50 1.98
C PHE A 137 -13.63 -12.75 1.46
N SER A 138 -13.97 -13.71 2.33
CA SER A 138 -14.66 -14.93 1.91
C SER A 138 -16.08 -14.69 1.38
N THR A 139 -16.70 -13.56 1.71
CA THR A 139 -18.03 -13.18 1.17
C THR A 139 -17.94 -12.53 -0.22
N MET A 140 -16.76 -12.15 -0.68
CA MET A 140 -16.53 -11.38 -1.92
C MET A 140 -16.49 -12.23 -3.20
N LYS A 141 -17.03 -13.45 -3.18
CA LYS A 141 -16.99 -14.40 -4.31
C LYS A 141 -17.52 -13.79 -5.61
N SER A 142 -18.64 -13.07 -5.54
CA SER A 142 -19.26 -12.43 -6.71
C SER A 142 -18.34 -11.40 -7.33
N GLU A 143 -17.67 -10.59 -6.51
CA GLU A 143 -16.78 -9.53 -6.96
C GLU A 143 -15.52 -10.07 -7.61
N ILE A 144 -14.90 -11.11 -7.02
CA ILE A 144 -13.67 -11.71 -7.57
C ILE A 144 -13.95 -12.35 -8.93
N LYS A 145 -15.10 -13.02 -9.09
CA LYS A 145 -15.47 -13.71 -10.34
C LYS A 145 -15.74 -12.79 -11.53
N LYS A 146 -15.94 -11.48 -11.31
CA LYS A 146 -16.16 -10.51 -12.39
C LYS A 146 -14.93 -10.31 -13.27
N TYR A 147 -13.74 -10.59 -12.75
CA TYR A 147 -12.48 -10.17 -13.35
C TYR A 147 -11.60 -11.36 -13.70
N LYS A 148 -10.94 -11.28 -14.86
CA LYS A 148 -10.09 -12.38 -15.35
C LYS A 148 -8.67 -12.30 -14.83
N ARG A 149 -8.16 -11.09 -14.57
CA ARG A 149 -6.79 -10.84 -14.09
C ARG A 149 -6.85 -10.03 -12.81
N THR A 150 -6.85 -10.75 -11.69
CA THR A 150 -6.98 -10.16 -10.35
C THR A 150 -5.69 -10.34 -9.57
N LEU A 151 -5.25 -9.28 -8.90
CA LEU A 151 -4.16 -9.34 -7.93
C LEU A 151 -4.70 -9.15 -6.52
N ILE A 152 -4.31 -10.00 -5.58
CA ILE A 152 -4.71 -9.92 -4.18
C ILE A 152 -3.47 -9.71 -3.32
N TYR A 153 -3.41 -8.57 -2.65
CA TYR A 153 -2.34 -8.24 -1.71
C TYR A 153 -2.68 -8.75 -0.33
N CYS A 154 -1.87 -9.69 0.12
CA CYS A 154 -2.03 -10.42 1.37
C CYS A 154 -1.08 -9.91 2.45
N GLY A 155 -1.49 -10.09 3.70
CA GLY A 155 -0.63 -9.90 4.86
C GLY A 155 0.45 -10.98 4.95
N ASP A 156 1.50 -10.70 5.73
CA ASP A 156 2.63 -11.60 5.96
C ASP A 156 2.48 -12.43 7.24
N LYS A 157 1.32 -12.38 7.91
CA LYS A 157 1.06 -13.12 9.15
C LYS A 157 1.11 -14.63 8.91
N ILE A 158 1.70 -15.30 9.88
CA ILE A 158 1.66 -16.75 10.06
C ILE A 158 1.04 -16.96 11.43
N ASP A 159 0.02 -17.80 11.50
CA ASP A 159 -0.62 -18.22 12.74
C ASP A 159 -0.72 -19.76 12.77
N ASP A 160 -1.46 -20.31 13.73
CA ASP A 160 -1.59 -21.76 13.93
C ASP A 160 -2.23 -22.47 12.73
N ASP A 161 -3.07 -21.79 11.92
CA ASP A 161 -3.63 -22.36 10.68
C ASP A 161 -2.80 -21.97 9.43
N GLY A 162 -1.59 -21.47 9.61
CA GLY A 162 -0.60 -21.23 8.57
C GLY A 162 -0.51 -19.79 8.06
N LYS A 163 0.12 -19.61 6.89
CA LYS A 163 0.34 -18.29 6.29
C LYS A 163 -0.98 -17.67 5.82
N PHE A 164 -1.21 -16.38 6.10
CA PHE A 164 -2.40 -15.63 5.67
C PHE A 164 -2.65 -15.77 4.16
N ILE A 165 -1.60 -15.68 3.34
CA ILE A 165 -1.70 -15.86 1.88
C ILE A 165 -2.22 -17.25 1.49
N ASN A 166 -1.88 -18.31 2.23
CA ASN A 166 -2.36 -19.66 1.96
C ASN A 166 -3.85 -19.77 2.26
N LYS A 167 -4.33 -19.12 3.34
CA LYS A 167 -5.76 -19.04 3.65
C LYS A 167 -6.54 -18.33 2.53
N VAL A 168 -6.01 -17.21 2.04
CA VAL A 168 -6.59 -16.47 0.90
C VAL A 168 -6.64 -17.34 -0.36
N ASN A 169 -5.53 -18.00 -0.72
CA ASN A 169 -5.51 -18.91 -1.87
C ASN A 169 -6.52 -20.05 -1.75
N ARG A 170 -6.65 -20.65 -0.57
CA ARG A 170 -7.64 -21.70 -0.33
C ARG A 170 -9.05 -21.20 -0.56
N ILE A 171 -9.39 -20.02 -0.04
CA ILE A 171 -10.69 -19.38 -0.26
C ILE A 171 -10.95 -19.16 -1.76
N VAL A 172 -9.97 -18.63 -2.49
CA VAL A 172 -10.11 -18.40 -3.95
C VAL A 172 -10.27 -19.72 -4.71
N TYR A 173 -9.52 -20.76 -4.32
CA TYR A 173 -9.65 -22.10 -4.89
C TYR A 173 -11.03 -22.70 -4.62
N ASP A 174 -11.54 -22.60 -3.39
CA ASP A 174 -12.88 -23.08 -2.99
C ASP A 174 -14.01 -22.31 -3.69
N MET A 175 -13.73 -21.10 -4.18
CA MET A 175 -14.65 -20.35 -5.05
C MET A 175 -14.70 -20.89 -6.49
N GLY A 176 -13.81 -21.83 -6.86
CA GLY A 176 -13.65 -22.39 -8.19
C GLY A 176 -12.86 -21.49 -9.13
N ILE A 177 -11.91 -20.71 -8.60
CA ILE A 177 -11.11 -19.75 -9.36
C ILE A 177 -9.65 -20.20 -9.35
N THR A 178 -8.98 -20.19 -10.51
CA THR A 178 -7.57 -20.55 -10.57
C THR A 178 -6.72 -19.47 -9.92
N THR A 179 -5.86 -19.88 -8.99
CA THR A 179 -5.02 -18.97 -8.21
C THR A 179 -3.60 -19.49 -8.09
N HIS A 180 -2.64 -18.57 -7.97
CA HIS A 180 -1.27 -18.93 -7.65
C HIS A 180 -0.60 -17.86 -6.79
N THR A 181 0.20 -18.30 -5.82
CA THR A 181 1.05 -17.42 -5.01
C THR A 181 2.17 -16.83 -5.86
N TYR A 182 2.43 -15.54 -5.75
CA TYR A 182 3.58 -14.87 -6.31
C TYR A 182 4.33 -14.14 -5.20
N THR A 183 5.39 -14.75 -4.68
CA THR A 183 6.19 -14.21 -3.57
C THR A 183 7.70 -14.27 -3.88
N SER A 184 8.51 -13.75 -2.95
CA SER A 184 9.96 -13.85 -2.99
C SER A 184 10.48 -15.31 -2.98
N GLU A 185 9.66 -16.25 -2.51
CA GLU A 185 9.99 -17.68 -2.39
C GLU A 185 10.09 -18.40 -3.74
N LEU A 186 9.49 -17.85 -4.81
CA LEU A 186 9.60 -18.40 -6.15
C LEU A 186 10.97 -18.12 -6.79
N SER A 187 11.52 -19.11 -7.49
CA SER A 187 12.67 -18.92 -8.38
C SER A 187 12.29 -18.09 -9.61
N ASN A 188 13.29 -17.53 -10.32
CA ASN A 188 13.03 -16.75 -11.52
C ASN A 188 12.32 -17.54 -12.63
N LYS A 189 12.67 -18.82 -12.80
CA LYS A 189 12.00 -19.71 -13.78
C LYS A 189 10.53 -19.93 -13.41
N GLU A 190 10.23 -20.16 -12.13
CA GLU A 190 8.84 -20.32 -11.68
C GLU A 190 8.03 -19.04 -11.85
N ARG A 191 8.63 -17.88 -11.56
CA ARG A 191 8.01 -16.58 -11.79
C ARG A 191 7.62 -16.39 -13.26
N GLU A 192 8.51 -16.70 -14.19
CA GLU A 192 8.24 -16.59 -15.62
C GLU A 192 7.06 -17.49 -16.03
N VAL A 193 7.05 -18.75 -15.58
CA VAL A 193 5.95 -19.69 -15.86
C VAL A 193 4.62 -19.19 -15.29
N VAL A 194 4.61 -18.73 -14.04
CA VAL A 194 3.38 -18.22 -13.39
C VAL A 194 2.86 -16.98 -14.12
N LEU A 195 3.74 -16.05 -14.48
CA LEU A 195 3.34 -14.84 -15.23
C LEU A 195 2.85 -15.17 -16.64
N ASP A 196 3.46 -16.14 -17.33
CA ASP A 196 3.00 -16.57 -18.65
C ASP A 196 1.59 -17.18 -18.59
N LYS A 197 1.35 -18.08 -17.63
CA LYS A 197 0.02 -18.65 -17.37
C LYS A 197 -1.02 -17.58 -17.00
N PHE A 198 -0.61 -16.59 -16.21
CA PHE A 198 -1.47 -15.44 -15.87
C PHE A 198 -1.79 -14.56 -17.09
N LYS A 199 -0.81 -14.31 -17.97
CA LYS A 199 -1.03 -13.59 -19.25
C LYS A 199 -2.03 -14.33 -20.15
N LYS A 200 -1.91 -15.65 -20.23
CA LYS A 200 -2.79 -16.53 -21.03
C LYS A 200 -4.18 -16.72 -20.42
N GLY A 201 -4.39 -16.28 -19.18
CA GLY A 201 -5.67 -16.44 -18.47
C GLY A 201 -5.91 -17.84 -17.91
N GLU A 202 -4.88 -18.69 -17.86
CA GLU A 202 -4.93 -20.00 -17.19
C GLU A 202 -4.97 -19.83 -15.66
N ILE A 203 -4.33 -18.77 -15.16
CA ILE A 203 -4.41 -18.32 -13.77
C ILE A 203 -5.23 -17.02 -13.76
N ASN A 204 -6.31 -16.99 -12.99
CA ASN A 204 -7.17 -15.80 -12.88
C ASN A 204 -6.74 -14.86 -11.75
N VAL A 205 -6.20 -15.43 -10.66
CA VAL A 205 -5.83 -14.69 -9.46
C VAL A 205 -4.35 -14.92 -9.14
N LEU A 206 -3.62 -13.83 -8.91
CA LEU A 206 -2.33 -13.88 -8.24
C LEU A 206 -2.50 -13.37 -6.82
N THR A 207 -1.98 -14.11 -5.84
CA THR A 207 -1.86 -13.62 -4.46
C THR A 207 -0.41 -13.24 -4.19
N ALA A 208 -0.16 -12.13 -3.51
CA ALA A 208 1.20 -11.67 -3.21
C ALA A 208 1.30 -11.09 -1.80
N ILE A 209 2.40 -11.38 -1.09
CA ILE A 209 2.77 -10.71 0.16
C ILE A 209 3.76 -9.63 -0.19
N ARG A 210 3.58 -8.40 0.35
CA ARG A 210 4.52 -7.26 0.24
C ARG A 210 5.15 -7.21 -1.14
N CYS A 211 4.37 -6.59 -2.03
CA CYS A 211 4.52 -6.52 -3.49
C CYS A 211 5.93 -6.79 -4.01
N LEU A 212 5.99 -7.45 -5.16
CA LEU A 212 6.67 -7.12 -6.42
C LEU A 212 7.41 -5.76 -6.47
N ASP A 213 8.12 -5.35 -5.43
CA ASP A 213 8.28 -3.94 -5.09
C ASP A 213 9.17 -3.25 -6.13
N GLU A 214 10.12 -3.95 -6.75
CA GLU A 214 10.97 -3.40 -7.81
C GLU A 214 11.23 -4.43 -8.92
N GLY A 215 11.30 -3.97 -10.18
CA GLY A 215 11.79 -4.76 -11.32
C GLY A 215 10.87 -5.84 -11.92
N VAL A 216 9.72 -6.16 -11.32
CA VAL A 216 8.82 -7.20 -11.88
C VAL A 216 7.76 -6.61 -12.83
N ASN A 217 7.79 -7.05 -14.09
CA ASN A 217 6.80 -6.68 -15.09
C ASN A 217 5.54 -7.58 -15.02
N ILE A 218 4.60 -7.19 -14.17
CA ILE A 218 3.30 -7.86 -14.05
C ILE A 218 2.45 -7.49 -15.28
N PRO A 219 1.73 -8.46 -15.88
CA PRO A 219 0.69 -8.18 -16.87
C PRO A 219 -0.32 -7.15 -16.38
N SER A 220 -1.00 -6.49 -17.31
CA SER A 220 -2.09 -5.59 -16.95
C SER A 220 -3.15 -6.32 -16.13
N LEU A 221 -3.52 -5.71 -15.00
CA LEU A 221 -4.53 -6.21 -14.08
C LEU A 221 -5.88 -5.57 -14.42
N ASP A 222 -6.96 -6.32 -14.24
CA ASP A 222 -8.32 -5.78 -14.31
C ASP A 222 -8.76 -5.29 -12.92
N CYS A 223 -8.39 -6.05 -11.88
CA CYS A 223 -8.83 -5.82 -10.52
C CYS A 223 -7.70 -6.04 -9.49
N ALA A 224 -7.76 -5.31 -8.39
CA ALA A 224 -6.92 -5.51 -7.23
C ALA A 224 -7.74 -5.57 -5.93
N PHE A 225 -7.48 -6.58 -5.10
CA PHE A 225 -7.93 -6.63 -3.72
C PHE A 225 -6.76 -6.33 -2.79
N ILE A 226 -6.88 -5.31 -1.97
CA ILE A 226 -5.84 -4.87 -1.05
C ILE A 226 -6.29 -5.29 0.36
N LEU A 227 -5.98 -6.54 0.74
CA LEU A 227 -6.33 -7.06 2.06
C LEU A 227 -5.41 -6.51 3.15
N SER A 228 -4.17 -6.19 2.81
CA SER A 228 -3.19 -5.69 3.77
C SER A 228 -2.32 -4.65 3.10
N SER A 229 -2.60 -3.38 3.39
CA SER A 229 -1.76 -2.27 2.96
C SER A 229 -0.91 -1.75 4.12
N ASN A 230 0.36 -1.45 3.84
CA ASN A 230 1.15 -0.65 4.76
C ASN A 230 0.66 0.80 4.70
N THR A 231 0.82 1.52 5.79
CA THR A 231 0.52 2.97 5.85
C THR A 231 1.58 3.83 5.16
N ASP A 232 2.52 3.21 4.44
CA ASP A 232 3.52 3.90 3.64
C ASP A 232 2.93 4.25 2.27
N SER A 233 2.62 5.53 2.07
CA SER A 233 2.03 6.09 0.86
C SER A 233 2.91 5.86 -0.38
N LYS A 234 4.24 5.74 -0.22
CA LYS A 234 5.20 5.63 -1.34
C LYS A 234 5.05 4.33 -2.12
N GLN A 235 5.17 3.19 -1.41
CA GLN A 235 4.96 1.86 -2.00
C GLN A 235 3.54 1.72 -2.56
N PHE A 236 2.58 2.38 -1.92
CA PHE A 236 1.18 2.31 -2.31
C PHE A 236 0.89 3.00 -3.65
N ILE A 237 1.50 4.17 -3.91
CA ILE A 237 1.38 4.89 -5.19
C ILE A 237 2.01 4.10 -6.34
N GLN A 238 3.20 3.53 -6.14
CA GLN A 238 3.86 2.69 -7.15
C GLN A 238 3.03 1.43 -7.49
N ARG A 239 2.43 0.79 -6.47
CA ARG A 239 1.49 -0.34 -6.66
C ARG A 239 0.26 0.07 -7.45
N ARG A 240 -0.33 1.22 -7.12
CA ARG A 240 -1.47 1.80 -7.86
C ARG A 240 -1.11 2.00 -9.32
N GLY A 241 0.06 2.60 -9.63
CA GLY A 241 0.52 2.79 -11.01
C GLY A 241 0.60 1.49 -11.82
N ARG A 242 0.95 0.36 -11.20
CA ARG A 242 0.97 -0.96 -11.87
C ARG A 242 -0.44 -1.49 -12.16
N ILE A 243 -1.36 -1.31 -11.22
CA ILE A 243 -2.77 -1.71 -11.40
C ILE A 243 -3.41 -0.86 -12.49
N LEU A 244 -3.09 0.43 -12.58
CA LEU A 244 -3.67 1.37 -13.54
C LEU A 244 -2.99 1.36 -14.91
N ARG A 245 -2.07 0.42 -15.19
CA ARG A 245 -1.46 0.33 -16.53
C ARG A 245 -2.51 0.10 -17.62
N LYS A 246 -2.33 0.78 -18.75
CA LYS A 246 -3.15 0.60 -19.95
C LYS A 246 -2.95 -0.79 -20.54
N ALA A 247 -4.03 -1.32 -21.11
CA ALA A 247 -4.01 -2.53 -21.90
C ALA A 247 -5.13 -2.53 -22.95
N PRO A 248 -4.99 -3.31 -24.04
CA PRO A 248 -6.07 -3.51 -24.98
C PRO A 248 -7.35 -3.98 -24.26
N ASN A 249 -8.48 -3.36 -24.60
CA ASN A 249 -9.80 -3.65 -24.05
C ASN A 249 -9.96 -3.41 -22.53
N LYS A 250 -9.03 -2.68 -21.90
CA LYS A 250 -9.16 -2.26 -20.50
C LYS A 250 -9.58 -0.81 -20.43
N GLU A 251 -10.89 -0.60 -20.23
CA GLU A 251 -11.46 0.73 -20.05
C GLU A 251 -11.28 1.25 -18.62
N TYR A 252 -11.51 0.38 -17.63
CA TYR A 252 -11.37 0.68 -16.21
C TYR A 252 -10.54 -0.36 -15.47
N ALA A 253 -9.90 0.07 -14.38
CA ALA A 253 -9.40 -0.82 -13.34
C ALA A 253 -10.33 -0.78 -12.11
N TYR A 254 -10.34 -1.84 -11.32
CA TYR A 254 -11.19 -1.94 -10.13
C TYR A 254 -10.33 -2.22 -8.90
N ILE A 255 -10.54 -1.47 -7.81
CA ILE A 255 -9.74 -1.56 -6.60
C ILE A 255 -10.67 -1.74 -5.40
N TYR A 256 -10.52 -2.87 -4.70
CA TYR A 256 -11.20 -3.17 -3.44
C TYR A 256 -10.18 -3.07 -2.31
N ASP A 257 -10.30 -2.07 -1.43
CA ASP A 257 -9.31 -1.80 -0.38
C ASP A 257 -9.90 -2.08 1.00
N PHE A 258 -9.30 -3.01 1.74
CA PHE A 258 -9.81 -3.44 3.03
C PHE A 258 -9.32 -2.47 4.11
N ILE A 259 -10.25 -1.64 4.60
CA ILE A 259 -10.01 -0.56 5.54
C ILE A 259 -10.37 -1.05 6.93
N VAL A 260 -9.39 -1.12 7.82
CA VAL A 260 -9.64 -1.56 9.19
C VAL A 260 -10.15 -0.40 10.02
N ILE A 261 -11.23 -0.64 10.73
CA ILE A 261 -11.86 0.30 11.65
C ILE A 261 -12.11 -0.37 13.00
N PRO A 262 -12.26 0.40 14.08
CA PRO A 262 -12.48 -0.18 15.40
C PRO A 262 -13.84 -0.88 15.51
N SER A 263 -14.93 -0.20 15.13
CA SER A 263 -16.29 -0.73 15.16
C SER A 263 -17.20 0.04 14.19
N LEU A 264 -18.30 -0.58 13.77
CA LEU A 264 -19.40 0.05 13.04
C LEU A 264 -20.65 0.25 13.91
N ASP A 265 -20.64 -0.28 15.13
CA ASP A 265 -21.80 -0.24 16.02
C ASP A 265 -21.84 1.06 16.83
N ILE A 266 -22.88 1.86 16.59
CA ILE A 266 -23.00 3.20 17.19
C ILE A 266 -23.21 3.14 18.70
N GLU A 267 -23.89 2.12 19.20
CA GLU A 267 -24.13 1.94 20.64
C GLU A 267 -22.81 1.61 21.34
N THR A 268 -22.03 0.69 20.80
CA THR A 268 -20.68 0.38 21.27
C THR A 268 -19.82 1.63 21.30
N ILE A 269 -19.80 2.44 20.23
CA ILE A 269 -18.98 3.66 20.13
C ILE A 269 -19.41 4.72 21.15
N ASN A 270 -20.71 4.90 21.36
CA ASN A 270 -21.24 5.91 22.29
C ASN A 270 -20.96 5.57 23.76
N ASN A 271 -20.81 4.29 24.09
CA ASN A 271 -20.52 3.82 25.44
C ASN A 271 -19.02 3.82 25.79
N LEU A 272 -18.14 4.20 24.85
CA LEU A 272 -16.70 4.28 25.10
C LEU A 272 -16.34 5.48 25.99
N ASP A 273 -15.33 5.30 26.83
CA ASP A 273 -14.69 6.43 27.50
C ASP A 273 -13.99 7.36 26.49
N TYR A 274 -13.76 8.60 26.92
CA TYR A 274 -13.19 9.65 26.07
C TYR A 274 -11.82 9.28 25.48
N GLU A 275 -10.94 8.64 26.26
CA GLU A 275 -9.60 8.30 25.79
C GLU A 275 -9.65 7.17 24.76
N THR A 276 -10.49 6.16 24.98
CA THR A 276 -10.72 5.09 24.00
C THR A 276 -11.31 5.65 22.70
N LYS A 277 -12.33 6.51 22.77
CA LYS A 277 -12.92 7.17 21.60
C LYS A 277 -11.88 8.00 20.83
N ARG A 278 -10.99 8.70 21.55
CA ARG A 278 -9.89 9.49 20.96
C ARG A 278 -8.86 8.61 20.25
N VAL A 279 -8.49 7.45 20.81
CA VAL A 279 -7.58 6.49 20.16
C VAL A 279 -8.23 5.90 18.91
N GLN A 280 -9.49 5.48 18.99
CA GLN A 280 -10.24 4.94 17.86
C GLN A 280 -10.36 5.95 16.70
N ARG A 281 -10.66 7.22 17.00
CA ARG A 281 -10.68 8.30 16.00
C ARG A 281 -9.35 8.47 15.28
N LYS A 282 -8.21 8.31 15.96
CA LYS A 282 -6.88 8.37 15.33
C LYS A 282 -6.63 7.22 14.35
N ILE A 283 -7.11 6.01 14.66
CA ILE A 283 -7.04 4.87 13.72
C ILE A 283 -7.78 5.22 12.43
N ILE A 284 -9.01 5.71 12.57
CA ILE A 284 -9.89 6.05 11.45
C ILE A 284 -9.29 7.15 10.60
N LEU A 285 -8.88 8.28 11.19
CA LEU A 285 -8.28 9.39 10.43
C LEU A 285 -7.04 8.94 9.65
N LYS A 286 -6.23 8.03 10.23
CA LYS A 286 -5.05 7.50 9.56
C LYS A 286 -5.39 6.64 8.36
N GLU A 287 -6.36 5.72 8.49
CA GLU A 287 -6.76 4.86 7.38
C GLU A 287 -7.55 5.65 6.32
N LEU A 288 -8.42 6.58 6.72
CA LEU A 288 -9.22 7.40 5.80
C LEU A 288 -8.40 8.38 4.97
N LYS A 289 -7.21 8.80 5.43
CA LYS A 289 -6.29 9.60 4.59
C LYS A 289 -5.99 8.89 3.27
N ARG A 290 -5.65 7.60 3.34
CA ARG A 290 -5.40 6.75 2.15
C ARG A 290 -6.66 6.59 1.31
N VAL A 291 -7.81 6.40 1.95
CA VAL A 291 -9.11 6.27 1.26
C VAL A 291 -9.42 7.52 0.45
N TYR A 292 -9.19 8.71 1.03
CA TYR A 292 -9.42 9.99 0.35
C TYR A 292 -8.49 10.18 -0.87
N GLU A 293 -7.22 9.79 -0.76
CA GLU A 293 -6.27 9.80 -1.89
C GLU A 293 -6.72 8.91 -3.07
N PHE A 294 -7.52 7.87 -2.81
CA PHE A 294 -8.06 7.00 -3.85
C PHE A 294 -9.41 7.48 -4.35
N ALA A 295 -10.27 7.93 -3.44
CA ALA A 295 -11.59 8.45 -3.74
C ALA A 295 -11.54 9.72 -4.60
N SER A 296 -10.52 10.56 -4.42
CA SER A 296 -10.41 11.84 -5.15
C SER A 296 -10.27 11.69 -6.66
N LEU A 297 -9.74 10.57 -7.15
CA LEU A 297 -9.44 10.36 -8.58
C LEU A 297 -10.23 9.20 -9.21
N CYS A 298 -11.12 8.54 -8.45
CA CYS A 298 -11.90 7.41 -8.98
C CYS A 298 -13.21 7.86 -9.63
N GLU A 299 -13.73 7.05 -10.56
CA GLU A 299 -14.95 7.35 -11.30
C GLU A 299 -16.20 7.42 -10.40
N ASN A 300 -16.22 6.63 -9.33
CA ASN A 300 -17.31 6.57 -8.37
C ASN A 300 -17.07 7.44 -7.11
N ASN A 301 -16.28 8.51 -7.23
CA ASN A 301 -15.83 9.36 -6.11
C ASN A 301 -16.96 9.81 -5.16
N VAL A 302 -18.08 10.30 -5.68
CA VAL A 302 -19.21 10.79 -4.87
C VAL A 302 -19.74 9.69 -3.96
N SER A 303 -19.94 8.49 -4.50
CA SER A 303 -20.46 7.35 -3.74
C SER A 303 -19.50 6.94 -2.61
N VAL A 304 -18.19 6.92 -2.90
CA VAL A 304 -17.14 6.61 -1.93
C VAL A 304 -17.07 7.65 -0.83
N LEU A 305 -17.08 8.95 -1.17
CA LEU A 305 -16.99 10.03 -0.19
C LEU A 305 -18.22 10.07 0.73
N LEU A 306 -19.41 9.74 0.22
CA LEU A 306 -20.62 9.60 1.03
C LEU A 306 -20.50 8.45 2.04
N GLU A 307 -19.94 7.31 1.63
CA GLU A 307 -19.72 6.18 2.53
C GLU A 307 -18.69 6.52 3.62
N VAL A 308 -17.59 7.16 3.24
CA VAL A 308 -16.56 7.63 4.17
C VAL A 308 -17.12 8.66 5.16
N SER A 309 -17.98 9.58 4.71
CA SER A 309 -18.61 10.56 5.60
C SER A 309 -19.41 9.88 6.71
N LYS A 310 -20.18 8.83 6.38
CA LYS A 310 -20.95 8.07 7.38
C LYS A 310 -20.03 7.48 8.45
N ILE A 311 -18.88 6.93 8.06
CA ILE A 311 -17.90 6.41 9.02
C ILE A 311 -17.31 7.52 9.90
N ILE A 312 -17.01 8.69 9.33
CA ILE A 312 -16.53 9.83 10.12
C ILE A 312 -17.60 10.28 11.13
N ASP A 313 -18.86 10.33 10.70
CA ASP A 313 -19.98 10.78 11.53
C ASP A 313 -20.24 9.86 12.72
N LEU A 314 -20.02 8.55 12.59
CA LEU A 314 -20.08 7.59 13.71
C LEU A 314 -19.09 7.93 14.84
N TYR A 315 -18.00 8.62 14.54
CA TYR A 315 -16.88 8.89 15.45
C TYR A 315 -16.70 10.37 15.80
N LYS A 316 -17.69 11.21 15.44
CA LYS A 316 -17.71 12.62 15.84
C LYS A 316 -17.85 12.78 17.35
#